data_AF-A0A4S2PPC0-F1
#
_entry.id   AF-A0A4S2PPC0-F1
#
_cell.length_a   1.000
_cell.length_b   1.000
_cell.length_c   1.000
_cell.angle_alpha   90.00
_cell.angle_beta   90.00
_cell.angle_gamma   90.00
#
_symmetry.space_group_name_H-M   'P 1'
#
loop_
_entity.id
_entity.type
_entity.pdbx_description
1 polymer ?
#
loop_
_entity_poly.entity_id
_entity_poly.type
_entity_poly.pdbx_seq_one_letter_code
_entity_poly.pdbx_strand_id
1 'polypeptide(L)'
;MDEMTVRALADNYFSNLRPTGIVITEDVVLAQAIKATRYYEGFGGLELFDDRVNLIDEDTPLTKSELAVISPLFELYVERENALILEASRALGVEVYGRTVSEINNDIVQKEQEIQHLAFQFDIITI
;
A
#
# COMPACT_ATOMS: atom_id res chain seq x y z
N MET A 1 14.23 17.89 -2.04
CA MET A 1 12.90 17.25 -2.03
C MET A 1 13.05 16.11 -1.03
N ASP A 2 12.24 16.01 0.03
CA ASP A 2 12.38 14.85 0.94
C ASP A 2 11.98 13.61 0.16
N GLU A 3 12.98 12.80 -0.18
CA GLU A 3 12.82 11.50 -0.81
C GLU A 3 12.40 10.51 0.26
N MET A 4 11.28 9.81 0.05
CA MET A 4 10.81 8.76 0.94
C MET A 4 10.76 7.46 0.14
N THR A 5 11.39 6.41 0.63
CA THR A 5 11.39 5.10 -0.04
C THR A 5 10.18 4.26 0.37
N VAL A 6 9.89 3.21 -0.39
CA VAL A 6 8.84 2.22 -0.04
C VAL A 6 9.11 1.61 1.34
N ARG A 7 10.38 1.31 1.67
CA ARG A 7 10.79 0.89 3.02
C ARG A 7 10.46 1.93 4.08
N ALA A 8 10.83 3.19 3.86
CA ALA A 8 10.56 4.25 4.83
C ALA A 8 9.05 4.42 5.10
N LEU A 9 8.19 4.18 4.11
CA LEU A 9 6.74 4.13 4.29
C LEU A 9 6.30 2.96 5.20
N ALA A 10 6.78 1.75 4.92
CA ALA A 10 6.47 0.56 5.72
C ALA A 10 6.95 0.71 7.18
N ASP A 11 8.19 1.18 7.37
CA ASP A 11 8.80 1.40 8.68
C ASP A 11 8.03 2.46 9.48
N ASN A 12 7.61 3.55 8.81
CA ASN A 12 6.81 4.59 9.44
C ASN A 12 5.45 4.05 9.92
N TYR A 13 4.82 3.22 9.09
CA TYR A 13 3.55 2.58 9.45
C TYR A 13 3.69 1.65 10.63
N PHE A 14 4.68 0.75 10.59
CA PHE A 14 4.93 -0.23 11.64
C PHE A 14 5.35 0.43 12.95
N SER A 15 6.20 1.45 12.90
CA SER A 15 6.78 2.07 14.10
C SER A 15 5.91 3.17 14.74
N ASN A 16 5.18 3.95 13.93
CA ASN A 16 4.48 5.15 14.42
C ASN A 16 2.96 5.06 14.32
N LEU A 17 2.42 4.53 13.22
CA LEU A 17 0.98 4.54 12.98
C LEU A 17 0.26 3.36 13.64
N ARG A 18 0.86 2.17 13.59
CA ARG A 18 0.31 0.93 14.17
C ARG A 18 1.38 0.07 14.87
N PRO A 19 2.05 0.60 15.91
CA PRO A 19 3.04 -0.18 16.67
C PRO A 19 2.44 -1.34 17.46
N THR A 20 1.12 -1.34 17.68
CA THR A 20 0.39 -2.39 18.38
C THR A 20 -0.91 -2.74 17.64
N GLY A 21 -1.33 -4.01 17.75
CA GLY A 21 -2.61 -4.47 17.20
C GLY A 21 -2.55 -5.11 15.81
N ILE A 22 -1.37 -5.27 15.23
CA ILE A 22 -1.14 -6.11 14.05
C ILE A 22 -0.44 -7.41 14.45
N VAL A 23 -0.86 -8.53 13.85
CA VAL A 23 -0.30 -9.88 14.04
C VAL A 23 0.58 -10.34 12.88
N ILE A 24 0.82 -9.44 11.92
CA ILE A 24 1.73 -9.63 10.78
C ILE A 24 3.12 -9.06 11.07
N THR A 25 4.13 -9.59 10.40
CA THR A 25 5.51 -9.12 10.56
C THR A 25 5.79 -7.89 9.71
N GLU A 26 6.87 -7.19 10.03
CA GLU A 26 7.38 -6.04 9.26
C GLU A 26 7.60 -6.40 7.78
N ASP A 27 8.16 -7.59 7.48
CA ASP A 27 8.34 -8.07 6.11
C ASP A 27 7.02 -8.17 5.33
N VAL A 28 5.94 -8.60 5.99
CA VAL A 28 4.61 -8.69 5.36
C VAL A 28 4.05 -7.30 5.09
N VAL A 29 4.27 -6.34 5.99
CA VAL A 29 3.90 -4.93 5.80
C VAL A 29 4.66 -4.34 4.61
N LEU A 30 5.98 -4.53 4.54
CA LEU A 30 6.79 -4.08 3.41
C LEU A 30 6.31 -4.69 2.08
N ALA A 31 5.98 -5.98 2.07
CA ALA A 31 5.43 -6.63 0.88
C ALA A 31 4.10 -6.00 0.42
N GLN A 32 3.23 -5.58 1.36
CA GLN A 32 2.01 -4.85 1.00
C GLN A 32 2.30 -3.44 0.47
N ALA A 33 3.31 -2.75 1.00
CA ALA A 33 3.73 -1.43 0.48
C ALA A 33 4.22 -1.56 -0.97
N ILE A 34 5.09 -2.52 -1.25
CA ILE A 34 5.57 -2.83 -2.62
C ILE A 34 4.39 -3.15 -3.54
N LYS A 35 3.43 -3.96 -3.07
CA LYS A 35 2.24 -4.32 -3.86
C LYS A 35 1.39 -3.10 -4.21
N ALA A 36 1.16 -2.20 -3.26
CA ALA A 36 0.40 -0.97 -3.49
C ALA A 36 1.13 -0.02 -4.46
N THR A 37 2.45 0.13 -4.32
CA THR A 37 3.27 0.94 -5.23
C THR A 37 3.26 0.38 -6.65
N ARG A 38 3.36 -0.93 -6.82
CA ARG A 38 3.23 -1.60 -8.14
C ARG A 38 1.87 -1.39 -8.78
N TYR A 39 0.82 -1.37 -7.96
CA TYR A 39 -0.52 -1.09 -8.47
C TYR A 39 -0.61 0.34 -9.02
N TYR A 40 -0.08 1.32 -8.29
CA TYR A 40 -0.05 2.72 -8.72
C TYR A 40 0.77 2.93 -10.00
N GLU A 41 1.98 2.36 -10.05
CA GLU A 41 2.90 2.50 -11.19
C GLU A 41 2.27 2.03 -12.51
N GLY A 42 1.49 0.94 -12.49
CA GLY A 42 0.78 0.44 -13.67
C GLY A 42 -0.23 1.41 -14.30
N PHE A 43 -0.60 2.51 -13.64
CA PHE A 43 -1.53 3.52 -14.15
C PHE A 43 -0.93 4.92 -14.29
N GLY A 44 -0.13 5.37 -13.31
CA GLY A 44 0.38 6.75 -13.28
C GLY A 44 1.85 6.89 -13.65
N GLY A 45 2.60 5.79 -13.73
CA GLY A 45 4.06 5.83 -13.71
C GLY A 45 4.61 6.40 -12.40
N LEU A 46 5.90 6.18 -12.13
CA LEU A 46 6.59 6.80 -10.99
C LEU A 46 7.53 7.87 -11.51
N GLU A 47 7.41 9.10 -11.01
CA GLU A 47 8.12 10.29 -11.51
C GLU A 47 9.65 10.15 -11.37
N LEU A 48 10.09 9.49 -10.29
CA LEU A 48 11.50 9.31 -9.95
C LEU A 48 12.07 7.94 -10.37
N PHE A 49 11.30 7.13 -11.08
CA PHE A 49 11.69 5.76 -11.44
C PHE A 49 12.20 5.68 -12.89
N ASP A 50 13.43 5.20 -13.08
CA ASP A 50 13.97 4.93 -14.41
C ASP A 50 13.50 3.54 -14.87
N ASP A 51 12.57 3.56 -15.82
CA ASP A 51 11.74 2.46 -16.35
C ASP A 51 12.54 1.34 -17.06
N ARG A 52 13.87 1.37 -17.00
CA ARG A 52 14.70 0.63 -17.96
C ARG A 52 14.76 -0.88 -17.71
N VAL A 53 14.71 -1.39 -16.48
CA VAL A 53 14.62 -2.84 -16.17
C VAL A 53 14.18 -3.12 -14.72
N ASN A 54 14.05 -2.11 -13.85
CA ASN A 54 13.91 -2.37 -12.41
C ASN A 54 12.48 -2.80 -12.05
N LEU A 55 12.36 -3.86 -11.26
CA LEU A 55 11.14 -4.13 -10.53
C LEU A 55 11.07 -3.17 -9.34
N ILE A 56 9.88 -2.64 -9.04
CA ILE A 56 9.66 -1.90 -7.80
C ILE A 56 10.07 -2.76 -6.61
N ASP A 57 10.94 -2.20 -5.79
CA ASP A 57 11.55 -2.79 -4.61
C ASP A 57 11.41 -1.85 -3.40
N GLU A 58 12.09 -2.20 -2.31
CA GLU A 58 12.05 -1.47 -1.04
C GLU A 58 12.74 -0.10 -1.08
N ASP A 59 13.73 0.07 -1.96
CA ASP A 59 14.54 1.29 -2.08
C ASP A 59 13.97 2.26 -3.14
N THR A 60 12.88 1.87 -3.80
CA THR A 60 12.21 2.68 -4.80
C THR A 60 11.80 4.04 -4.22
N PRO A 61 12.28 5.16 -4.80
CA PRO A 61 11.97 6.49 -4.30
C PRO A 61 10.54 6.89 -4.69
N LEU A 62 9.83 7.50 -3.74
CA LEU A 62 8.48 8.03 -3.92
C LEU A 62 8.45 9.53 -3.60
N THR A 63 7.71 10.27 -4.41
CA THR A 63 7.35 11.66 -4.15
C THR A 63 6.24 11.75 -3.10
N LYS A 64 6.06 12.93 -2.50
CA LYS A 64 4.98 13.17 -1.53
C LYS A 64 3.59 12.97 -2.12
N SER A 65 3.43 13.29 -3.41
CA SER A 65 2.16 13.15 -4.14
C SER A 65 1.82 11.68 -4.36
N GLU A 66 2.76 10.89 -4.88
CA GLU A 66 2.61 9.44 -5.08
C GLU A 66 2.32 8.75 -3.74
N LEU A 67 3.04 9.15 -2.69
CA LEU A 67 2.84 8.60 -1.36
C LEU A 67 1.44 8.86 -0.82
N ALA A 68 0.89 10.06 -1.04
CA ALA A 68 -0.48 10.38 -0.61
C ALA A 68 -1.55 9.51 -1.33
N VAL A 69 -1.29 9.09 -2.57
CA VAL A 69 -2.18 8.22 -3.34
C VAL A 69 -2.00 6.75 -2.94
N ILE A 70 -0.76 6.30 -2.71
CA ILE A 70 -0.41 4.91 -2.37
C ILE A 70 -0.81 4.56 -0.94
N SER A 71 -0.61 5.49 0.02
CA SER A 71 -0.75 5.20 1.46
C SER A 71 -2.12 4.58 1.83
N PRO A 72 -3.27 5.13 1.40
CA PRO A 72 -4.57 4.53 1.73
C PRO A 72 -4.76 3.10 1.21
N LEU A 73 -4.25 2.80 0.00
CA LEU A 73 -4.34 1.45 -0.57
C LEU A 73 -3.42 0.48 0.17
N PHE A 74 -2.21 0.94 0.50
CA PHE A 74 -1.27 0.20 1.33
C PHE A 74 -1.87 -0.17 2.69
N GLU A 75 -2.50 0.78 3.38
CA GLU A 75 -3.13 0.53 4.68
C GLU A 75 -4.24 -0.54 4.59
N LEU A 76 -5.06 -0.48 3.53
CA LEU A 76 -6.10 -1.49 3.29
C LEU A 76 -5.53 -2.88 3.00
N TYR A 77 -4.43 -2.97 2.25
CA TYR A 77 -3.74 -4.23 2.01
C TYR A 77 -3.16 -4.83 3.29
N VAL A 78 -2.54 -4.00 4.14
CA VAL A 78 -2.04 -4.41 5.46
C VAL A 78 -3.19 -4.92 6.33
N GLU A 79 -4.29 -4.19 6.38
CA GLU A 79 -5.45 -4.57 7.18
C GLU A 79 -6.06 -5.88 6.70
N ARG A 80 -6.13 -6.11 5.38
CA ARG A 80 -6.61 -7.37 4.81
C ARG A 80 -5.78 -8.56 5.24
N GLU A 81 -4.44 -8.47 5.13
CA GLU A 81 -3.56 -9.58 5.54
C GLU A 81 -3.68 -9.87 7.04
N ASN A 82 -3.76 -8.81 7.84
CA ASN A 82 -3.97 -8.94 9.28
C ASN A 82 -5.31 -9.63 9.60
N ALA A 83 -6.40 -9.21 8.95
CA ALA A 83 -7.73 -9.82 9.12
C ALA A 83 -7.75 -11.29 8.66
N LEU A 84 -7.04 -11.64 7.59
CA LEU A 84 -6.95 -13.01 7.09
C LEU A 84 -6.31 -13.95 8.13
N ILE A 85 -5.21 -13.53 8.77
CA ILE A 85 -4.57 -14.31 9.83
C ILE A 85 -5.49 -14.46 11.05
N LEU A 86 -6.18 -13.39 11.45
CA LEU A 86 -7.12 -13.45 12.58
C LEU A 86 -8.30 -14.37 12.29
N GLU A 87 -8.92 -14.27 11.10
CA GLU A 87 -10.01 -15.14 10.68
C GLU A 87 -9.57 -16.61 10.60
N ALA A 88 -8.36 -16.90 10.11
CA ALA A 88 -7.79 -18.25 10.13
C ALA A 88 -7.58 -18.76 11.57
N SER A 89 -7.17 -17.88 12.48
CA SER A 89 -6.94 -18.20 13.89
C SER A 89 -8.24 -18.43 14.67
N ARG A 90 -9.40 -18.00 14.14
CA ARG A 90 -10.72 -18.29 14.73
C ARG A 90 -10.96 -19.79 14.89
N ALA A 91 -10.46 -20.61 13.97
CA ALA A 91 -10.56 -22.08 14.05
C ALA A 91 -9.80 -22.66 15.26
N LEU A 92 -8.84 -21.91 15.81
CA LEU A 92 -8.04 -22.27 16.98
C LEU A 92 -8.61 -21.69 18.29
N GLY A 93 -9.79 -21.07 18.25
CA GLY A 93 -10.44 -20.47 19.42
C GLY A 93 -9.93 -19.07 19.79
N VAL A 94 -9.18 -18.42 18.89
CA VAL A 94 -8.75 -17.02 19.07
C VAL A 94 -9.90 -16.08 18.74
N GLU A 95 -10.15 -15.10 19.61
CA GLU A 95 -11.12 -14.04 19.33
C GLU A 95 -10.61 -13.10 18.21
N VAL A 96 -11.44 -12.91 17.20
CA VAL A 96 -11.16 -12.01 16.07
C VAL A 96 -11.62 -10.61 16.43
N TYR A 97 -10.82 -9.61 16.10
CA TYR A 97 -11.15 -8.19 16.26
C TYR A 97 -10.96 -7.43 14.95
N GLY A 98 -11.55 -6.24 14.86
CA GLY A 98 -11.46 -5.39 13.68
C GLY A 98 -12.51 -5.72 12.62
N ARG A 99 -12.27 -5.24 11.40
CA ARG A 99 -13.14 -5.46 10.23
C ARG A 99 -12.89 -6.84 9.62
N THR A 100 -13.92 -7.39 8.97
CA THR A 100 -13.79 -8.68 8.27
C THR A 100 -13.04 -8.53 6.95
N VAL A 101 -12.45 -9.63 6.46
CA VAL A 101 -11.77 -9.65 5.16
C VAL A 101 -12.70 -9.20 4.02
N SER A 102 -13.98 -9.57 4.10
CA SER A 102 -15.00 -9.20 3.10
C SER A 102 -15.27 -7.68 3.06
N GLU A 103 -15.35 -7.02 4.21
CA GLU A 103 -15.55 -5.57 4.28
C GLU A 103 -14.35 -4.83 3.71
N ILE A 104 -13.13 -5.24 4.10
CA ILE A 104 -11.89 -4.62 3.64
C ILE A 104 -11.72 -4.81 2.12
N ASN A 105 -12.09 -5.96 1.58
CA ASN A 105 -12.02 -6.20 0.13
C ASN A 105 -12.94 -5.27 -0.68
N ASN A 106 -14.11 -4.93 -0.17
CA ASN A 106 -15.00 -3.98 -0.85
C ASN A 106 -14.37 -2.58 -0.91
N ASP A 107 -13.78 -2.13 0.20
CA ASP A 107 -13.07 -0.86 0.27
C ASP A 107 -11.84 -0.84 -0.66
N ILE A 108 -11.10 -1.96 -0.74
CA ILE A 108 -9.98 -2.13 -1.67
C ILE A 108 -10.44 -1.93 -3.11
N VAL A 109 -11.51 -2.62 -3.53
CA VAL A 109 -12.01 -2.51 -4.92
C VAL A 109 -12.44 -1.08 -5.23
N GLN A 110 -13.12 -0.42 -4.29
CA GLN A 110 -13.49 0.98 -4.46
C GLN A 110 -12.24 1.87 -4.57
N LYS A 111 -11.24 1.66 -3.72
CA LYS A 111 -10.04 2.49 -3.71
C LYS A 111 -9.18 2.29 -4.94
N GLU A 112 -9.09 1.05 -5.43
CA GLU A 112 -8.42 0.71 -6.68
C GLU A 112 -9.03 1.46 -7.86
N GLN A 113 -10.36 1.55 -7.96
CA GLN A 113 -11.04 2.34 -8.98
C GLN A 113 -10.73 3.84 -8.86
N GLU A 114 -10.71 4.39 -7.65
CA GLU A 114 -10.34 5.79 -7.43
C GLU A 114 -8.89 6.07 -7.86
N ILE A 115 -7.95 5.20 -7.52
CA ILE A 115 -6.53 5.35 -7.87
C ILE A 115 -6.33 5.32 -9.37
N GLN A 116 -7.03 4.46 -10.11
CA GLN A 116 -6.97 4.44 -11.57
C GLN A 116 -7.31 5.80 -12.19
N HIS A 117 -8.23 6.55 -11.58
CA HIS A 117 -8.60 7.89 -12.05
C HIS A 117 -7.62 8.97 -11.58
N LEU A 118 -7.09 8.86 -10.37
CA LEU A 118 -6.18 9.85 -9.78
C LEU A 118 -4.74 9.75 -10.31
N ALA A 119 -4.30 8.54 -10.66
CA ALA A 119 -2.95 8.29 -11.15
C ALA A 119 -2.77 8.75 -12.61
N PHE A 120 -3.86 8.88 -13.37
CA PHE A 120 -3.77 9.32 -14.76
C PHE A 120 -3.42 10.81 -14.86
N GLN A 121 -2.17 11.11 -15.21
CA GLN A 121 -1.67 12.46 -15.48
C GLN A 121 -1.22 12.58 -16.93
N PHE A 122 -1.57 13.69 -17.60
CA PHE A 122 -1.04 14.04 -18.91
C PHE A 122 -0.71 15.53 -18.94
N ASP A 123 0.46 15.89 -19.46
CA ASP A 123 0.83 17.29 -19.66
C ASP A 123 0.00 17.89 -20.81
N ILE A 124 -0.78 18.92 -20.50
CA ILE A 124 -1.52 19.67 -21.51
C ILE A 124 -0.53 20.58 -22.25
N ILE A 125 -0.03 20.11 -23.39
CA ILE A 125 0.76 20.94 -24.30
C ILE A 125 -0.22 21.76 -25.15
N THR A 126 -0.45 23.01 -24.78
CA THR A 126 -1.15 23.98 -25.64
C THR A 126 -0.18 24.53 -26.69
N ILE A 127 -0.56 24.45 -27.97
CA ILE A 127 0.18 25.03 -29.11
C ILE A 127 -0.03 26.54 -29.16
#